data_AF-A0A4U5N7J3-F1
#
_entry.id   AF-A0A4U5N7J3-F1
#
_cell.length_a   1.000
_cell.length_b   1.000
_cell.length_c   1.000
_cell.angle_alpha   90.00
_cell.angle_beta   90.00
_cell.angle_gamma   90.00
#
_symmetry.space_group_name_H-M   'P 1'
#
loop_
_entity.id
_entity.type
_entity.pdbx_description
1 polymer ?
#
loop_
_entity_poly.entity_id
_entity_poly.type
_entity_poly.pdbx_seq_one_letter_code
_entity_poly.pdbx_strand_id
1 'polypeptide(L)'
;MRFYRAPEEPPKEVPKPPETTISNLRISAMSFSTCRLFRELLAVATDSEDEKADICRVVFFEYPQEGRTCEFIEELTIKYEDSIVSDIAFAPSAGRTHHQIAVAALEDVIIYNIDCEETHEVVECDKAVTIGTTRRKTTVNETTSYTSVEIARLPIKFSGSARIWRLNWNLIGSLLTLGYSDGASAFGNAIIRTTL
;
A
#
# COMPACT_ATOMS: atom_id res chain seq x y z
N MET A 1 -4.90 -17.55 63.94
CA MET A 1 -4.64 -18.02 62.56
C MET A 1 -4.87 -16.83 61.63
N ARG A 2 -3.80 -16.19 61.13
CA ARG A 2 -3.90 -15.05 60.20
C ARG A 2 -3.63 -15.57 58.79
N PHE A 3 -4.62 -15.47 57.91
CA PHE A 3 -4.46 -15.81 56.50
C PHE A 3 -3.74 -14.65 55.79
N TYR A 4 -2.59 -14.94 55.19
CA TYR A 4 -1.92 -14.00 54.30
C TYR A 4 -2.64 -13.99 52.95
N ARG A 5 -3.14 -12.83 52.53
CA ARG A 5 -3.68 -12.59 51.20
C ARG A 5 -2.52 -12.14 50.30
N ALA A 6 -2.26 -12.87 49.22
CA ALA A 6 -1.25 -12.49 48.24
C ALA A 6 -1.66 -11.18 47.55
N PRO A 7 -0.70 -10.27 47.24
CA PRO A 7 -1.00 -9.04 46.53
C PRO A 7 -1.43 -9.34 45.09
N GLU A 8 -2.51 -8.71 44.64
CA GLU A 8 -2.97 -8.79 43.24
C GLU A 8 -1.93 -8.11 42.35
N GLU A 9 -1.45 -8.83 41.33
CA GLU A 9 -0.56 -8.24 40.32
C GLU A 9 -1.31 -7.16 39.54
N PRO A 10 -0.68 -5.99 39.28
CA PRO A 10 -1.30 -4.97 38.46
C PRO A 10 -1.57 -5.52 37.05
N PRO A 11 -2.67 -5.12 36.40
CA PRO A 11 -2.97 -5.56 35.05
C PRO A 11 -1.82 -5.20 34.12
N LYS A 12 -1.30 -6.20 33.40
CA LYS A 12 -0.24 -6.01 32.41
C LYS A 12 -0.75 -5.03 31.36
N GLU A 13 -0.02 -3.93 31.20
CA GLU A 13 -0.29 -2.91 30.20
C GLU A 13 -0.23 -3.57 28.81
N VAL A 14 -1.35 -3.56 28.09
CA VAL A 14 -1.40 -4.09 26.73
C VAL A 14 -0.61 -3.11 25.86
N PRO A 15 0.46 -3.53 25.17
CA PRO A 15 1.21 -2.64 24.30
C PRO A 15 0.26 -2.09 23.23
N LYS A 16 0.14 -0.76 23.20
CA LYS A 16 -0.61 -0.05 22.16
C LYS A 16 0.06 -0.41 20.82
N PRO A 17 -0.70 -0.81 19.79
CA PRO A 17 -0.10 -1.09 18.49
C PRO A 17 0.66 0.15 18.01
N PRO A 18 1.80 -0.01 17.33
CA PRO A 18 2.55 1.12 16.79
C PRO A 18 1.61 1.92 15.88
N GLU A 19 1.30 3.16 16.29
CA GLU A 19 0.59 4.10 15.44
C GLU A 19 1.49 4.38 14.24
N THR A 20 1.19 3.77 13.09
CA THR A 20 2.03 3.93 11.91
C THR A 20 2.02 5.39 11.46
N THR A 21 3.20 5.99 11.51
CA THR A 21 3.49 7.42 11.46
C THR A 21 3.38 8.02 10.05
N ILE A 22 2.21 7.98 9.41
CA ILE A 22 1.90 8.93 8.31
C ILE A 22 1.25 10.21 8.86
N SER A 23 1.04 10.26 10.18
CA SER A 23 0.14 11.16 10.91
C SER A 23 0.39 12.67 10.76
N ASN A 24 1.40 13.12 10.02
CA ASN A 24 1.68 14.55 9.83
C ASN A 24 2.05 14.96 8.39
N LEU A 25 1.91 14.07 7.40
CA LEU A 25 2.18 14.44 6.00
C LEU A 25 0.90 14.83 5.28
N ARG A 26 0.98 15.83 4.40
CA ARG A 26 -0.12 16.20 3.50
C ARG A 26 -0.35 15.09 2.47
N ILE A 27 -1.53 14.50 2.51
CA ILE A 27 -1.94 13.50 1.52
C ILE A 27 -2.38 14.23 0.25
N SER A 28 -1.80 13.84 -0.89
CA SER A 28 -2.18 14.36 -2.21
C SER A 28 -3.24 13.48 -2.87
N ALA A 29 -3.12 12.16 -2.72
CA ALA A 29 -4.01 11.19 -3.34
C ALA A 29 -4.07 9.88 -2.58
N MET A 30 -5.15 9.12 -2.83
CA MET A 30 -5.34 7.77 -2.31
C MET A 30 -6.10 6.92 -3.32
N SER A 31 -5.78 5.63 -3.41
CA SER A 31 -6.45 4.71 -4.34
C SER A 31 -6.54 3.32 -3.73
N PHE A 32 -7.70 2.68 -3.93
CA PHE A 32 -7.91 1.27 -3.58
C PHE A 32 -7.65 0.37 -4.79
N SER A 33 -6.99 -0.75 -4.54
CA SER A 33 -6.88 -1.83 -5.52
C SER A 33 -8.21 -2.54 -5.65
N THR A 34 -8.60 -2.88 -6.88
CA THR A 34 -9.77 -3.72 -7.15
C THR A 34 -9.42 -5.18 -7.44
N CYS A 35 -8.15 -5.56 -7.26
CA CYS A 35 -7.72 -6.95 -7.37
C CYS A 35 -8.43 -7.80 -6.32
N ARG A 36 -9.06 -8.89 -6.78
CA ARG A 36 -9.79 -9.84 -5.93
C ARG A 36 -9.05 -11.17 -5.74
N LEU A 37 -7.90 -11.34 -6.41
CA LEU A 37 -7.08 -12.55 -6.29
C LEU A 37 -6.15 -12.50 -5.08
N PHE A 38 -5.77 -11.30 -4.65
CA PHE A 38 -4.95 -11.04 -3.47
C PHE A 38 -5.68 -10.11 -2.52
N ARG A 39 -5.06 -9.86 -1.38
CA ARG A 39 -5.58 -8.95 -0.35
C ARG A 39 -5.74 -7.53 -0.89
N GLU A 40 -6.73 -6.81 -0.35
CA GLU A 40 -7.06 -5.48 -0.85
C GLU A 40 -6.04 -4.47 -0.34
N LEU A 41 -5.41 -3.76 -1.28
CA LEU A 41 -4.41 -2.74 -1.00
C LEU A 41 -5.02 -1.34 -1.08
N LEU A 42 -4.61 -0.47 -0.15
CA LEU A 42 -4.82 0.96 -0.18
C LEU A 42 -3.47 1.65 -0.35
N ALA A 43 -3.30 2.37 -1.45
CA ALA A 43 -2.15 3.22 -1.69
C ALA A 43 -2.47 4.65 -1.25
N VAL A 44 -1.52 5.31 -0.61
CA VAL A 44 -1.61 6.72 -0.20
C VAL A 44 -0.35 7.45 -0.67
N ALA A 45 -0.53 8.60 -1.29
CA ALA A 45 0.54 9.44 -1.80
C ALA A 45 0.61 10.78 -1.05
N THR A 46 1.82 11.34 -1.02
CA THR A 46 2.09 12.66 -0.44
C THR A 46 2.79 13.58 -1.45
N ASP A 47 2.33 14.82 -1.52
CA ASP A 47 3.00 15.92 -2.21
C ASP A 47 3.66 16.91 -1.23
N SER A 48 3.85 16.52 0.04
CA SER A 48 4.53 17.37 1.02
C SER A 48 5.99 17.59 0.64
N GLU A 49 6.52 18.79 0.86
CA GLU A 49 7.95 19.11 0.68
C GLU A 49 8.80 18.80 1.91
N ASP A 50 8.20 18.19 2.95
CA ASP A 50 8.94 17.76 4.15
C ASP A 50 9.98 16.67 3.82
N GLU A 51 11.17 16.73 4.43
CA GLU A 51 12.22 15.70 4.30
C GLU A 51 11.73 14.28 4.66
N LYS A 52 10.72 14.17 5.53
CA LYS A 52 10.06 12.89 5.85
C LYS A 52 9.33 12.28 4.65
N ALA A 53 8.86 13.10 3.72
CA ALA A 53 8.21 12.66 2.50
C ALA A 53 9.19 12.05 1.50
N ASP A 54 10.46 12.46 1.49
CA ASP A 54 11.51 11.91 0.60
C ASP A 54 11.77 10.42 0.88
N ILE A 55 11.49 9.98 2.11
CA ILE A 55 11.65 8.59 2.53
C ILE A 55 10.45 7.73 2.09
N CYS A 56 9.25 8.30 1.99
CA CYS A 56 8.00 7.56 1.76
C CYS A 56 7.00 8.42 0.97
N ARG A 57 7.08 8.38 -0.37
CA ARG A 57 6.22 9.20 -1.24
C ARG A 57 4.89 8.52 -1.57
N VAL A 58 4.94 7.20 -1.78
CA VAL A 58 3.75 6.35 -1.88
C VAL A 58 3.91 5.20 -0.92
N VAL A 59 2.94 5.07 -0.03
CA VAL A 59 2.86 4.02 0.98
C VAL A 59 1.67 3.11 0.70
N PHE A 60 1.73 1.89 1.23
CA PHE A 60 0.70 0.91 1.01
C PHE A 60 0.21 0.35 2.34
N PHE A 61 -1.09 0.15 2.41
CA PHE A 61 -1.77 -0.51 3.50
C PHE A 61 -2.51 -1.73 2.98
N GLU A 62 -2.48 -2.81 3.74
CA GLU A 62 -3.24 -4.01 3.49
C GLU A 62 -4.51 -4.03 4.35
N TYR A 63 -5.62 -4.46 3.76
CA TYR A 63 -6.80 -4.86 4.53
C TYR A 63 -6.80 -6.39 4.76
N PRO A 64 -6.55 -6.86 6.00
CA PRO A 64 -6.61 -8.28 6.31
C PRO A 64 -8.06 -8.79 6.26
N GLN A 65 -8.26 -10.04 5.84
CA GLN A 65 -9.61 -10.63 5.67
C GLN A 65 -10.42 -10.69 6.98
N GLU A 66 -9.76 -10.86 8.13
CA GLU A 66 -10.41 -11.03 9.44
C GLU A 66 -10.23 -9.84 10.40
N GLY A 67 -9.52 -8.78 9.96
CA GLY A 67 -9.20 -7.62 10.79
C GLY A 67 -10.06 -6.39 10.49
N ARG A 68 -10.11 -5.45 11.45
CA ARG A 68 -10.77 -4.13 11.28
C ARG A 68 -9.78 -3.00 11.03
N THR A 69 -8.49 -3.27 11.14
CA THR A 69 -7.42 -2.29 11.02
C THR A 69 -6.59 -2.59 9.78
N CYS A 70 -6.28 -1.56 9.02
CA CYS A 70 -5.34 -1.65 7.92
C CYS A 70 -3.91 -1.76 8.46
N GLU A 71 -3.09 -2.59 7.84
CA GLU A 71 -1.70 -2.83 8.24
C GLU A 71 -0.77 -2.15 7.24
N PHE A 72 0.25 -1.44 7.74
CA PHE A 72 1.22 -0.77 6.89
C PHE A 72 2.24 -1.75 6.33
N ILE A 73 2.48 -1.68 5.02
CA ILE A 73 3.46 -2.52 4.32
C ILE A 73 4.75 -1.72 4.11
N GLU A 74 5.69 -1.84 5.06
CA GLU A 74 6.97 -1.12 5.02
C GLU A 74 7.76 -1.41 3.72
N GLU A 75 7.83 -2.68 3.33
CA GLU A 75 8.63 -3.17 2.21
C GLU A 75 8.16 -2.68 0.84
N LEU A 76 6.89 -2.29 0.71
CA LEU A 76 6.28 -1.89 -0.56
C LEU A 76 6.33 -0.36 -0.81
N THR A 77 6.93 0.40 0.10
CA THR A 77 6.99 1.86 -0.01
C THR A 77 7.79 2.31 -1.23
N ILE A 78 7.20 3.18 -2.07
CA ILE A 78 7.86 3.78 -3.23
C ILE A 78 8.38 5.17 -2.85
N LYS A 79 9.64 5.43 -3.18
CA LYS A 79 10.36 6.69 -2.89
C LYS A 79 10.56 7.50 -4.16
N TYR A 80 10.49 8.83 -4.02
CA TYR A 80 10.92 9.79 -5.03
C TYR A 80 11.70 10.89 -4.32
N GLU A 81 13.02 10.89 -4.50
CA GLU A 81 13.93 11.84 -3.84
C GLU A 81 13.76 13.27 -4.38
N ASP A 82 13.49 13.41 -5.68
CA ASP A 82 13.44 14.72 -6.35
C ASP A 82 12.08 15.05 -6.97
N SER A 83 11.01 14.35 -6.60
CA SER A 83 9.70 14.54 -7.24
C SER A 83 8.53 14.40 -6.27
N ILE A 84 7.56 15.31 -6.41
CA ILE A 84 6.30 15.24 -5.68
C ILE A 84 5.32 14.32 -6.41
N VAL A 85 4.54 13.55 -5.65
CA VAL A 85 3.49 12.70 -6.20
C VAL A 85 2.16 13.42 -6.11
N SER A 86 1.63 13.84 -7.25
CA SER A 86 0.40 14.62 -7.31
C SER A 86 -0.86 13.76 -7.35
N ASP A 87 -0.78 12.57 -7.94
CA ASP A 87 -1.90 11.63 -8.00
C ASP A 87 -1.43 10.19 -8.16
N ILE A 88 -2.29 9.25 -7.76
CA ILE A 88 -2.09 7.80 -7.91
C ILE A 88 -3.41 7.12 -8.31
N ALA A 89 -3.33 6.07 -9.11
CA ALA A 89 -4.51 5.31 -9.51
C ALA A 89 -4.20 3.83 -9.75
N PHE A 90 -4.87 2.94 -9.00
CA PHE A 90 -4.86 1.52 -9.30
C PHE A 90 -5.64 1.22 -10.58
N ALA A 91 -5.06 0.38 -11.44
CA ALA A 91 -5.73 -0.14 -12.62
C ALA A 91 -6.71 -1.26 -12.23
N PRO A 92 -7.90 -1.34 -12.85
CA PRO A 92 -8.80 -2.49 -12.66
C PRO A 92 -8.10 -3.79 -13.02
N SER A 93 -8.14 -4.85 -12.19
CA SER A 93 -7.32 -6.03 -12.47
C SER A 93 -7.64 -6.73 -13.79
N ALA A 94 -8.91 -6.75 -14.23
CA ALA A 94 -9.34 -7.24 -15.54
C ALA A 94 -8.69 -8.56 -16.01
N GLY A 95 -8.46 -9.51 -15.09
CA GLY A 95 -7.82 -10.81 -15.34
C GLY A 95 -6.32 -10.88 -15.02
N ARG A 96 -5.70 -9.80 -14.55
CA ARG A 96 -4.31 -9.78 -14.07
C ARG A 96 -4.16 -10.49 -12.72
N THR A 97 -2.99 -11.10 -12.54
CA THR A 97 -2.54 -11.77 -11.31
C THR A 97 -1.56 -10.92 -10.52
N HIS A 98 -1.70 -9.60 -10.57
CA HIS A 98 -0.93 -8.63 -9.80
C HIS A 98 -1.75 -7.34 -9.65
N HIS A 99 -1.39 -6.50 -8.70
CA HIS A 99 -1.92 -5.13 -8.67
C HIS A 99 -1.10 -4.27 -9.62
N GLN A 100 -1.75 -3.34 -10.31
CA GLN A 100 -1.06 -2.37 -11.16
C GLN A 100 -1.47 -0.97 -10.73
N ILE A 101 -0.50 -0.08 -10.53
CA ILE A 101 -0.74 1.29 -10.10
C ILE A 101 0.02 2.26 -10.99
N ALA A 102 -0.65 3.34 -11.38
CA ALA A 102 -0.01 4.50 -11.99
C ALA A 102 0.25 5.57 -10.94
N VAL A 103 1.42 6.19 -11.03
CA VAL A 103 1.90 7.25 -10.15
C VAL A 103 2.26 8.46 -11.00
N ALA A 104 1.66 9.61 -10.70
CA ALA A 104 1.99 10.88 -11.33
C ALA A 104 3.03 11.62 -10.48
N ALA A 105 4.27 11.63 -10.96
CA ALA A 105 5.42 12.23 -10.30
C ALA A 105 5.90 13.43 -11.11
N LEU A 106 5.43 14.64 -10.77
CA LEU A 106 5.68 15.91 -11.46
C LEU A 106 5.44 15.88 -12.99
N GLU A 107 6.44 15.52 -13.79
CA GLU A 107 6.42 15.40 -15.25
C GLU A 107 6.43 13.95 -15.75
N ASP A 108 6.55 12.96 -14.87
CA ASP A 108 6.54 11.54 -15.22
C ASP A 108 5.22 10.88 -14.82
N VAL A 109 4.72 9.99 -15.68
CA VAL A 109 3.77 8.95 -15.28
C VAL A 109 4.50 7.63 -15.21
N ILE A 110 4.52 7.02 -14.03
CA ILE A 110 5.22 5.76 -13.79
C ILE A 110 4.20 4.70 -13.47
N ILE A 111 4.37 3.50 -14.03
CA ILE A 111 3.46 2.38 -13.82
C ILE A 111 4.24 1.28 -13.12
N TYR A 112 3.71 0.84 -11.99
CA TYR A 112 4.24 -0.28 -11.22
C TYR A 112 3.29 -1.45 -11.29
N ASN A 113 3.88 -2.64 -11.40
CA ASN A 113 3.23 -3.87 -10.97
C ASN A 113 3.63 -4.18 -9.53
N ILE A 114 2.67 -4.67 -8.76
CA ILE A 114 2.86 -5.08 -7.37
C ILE A 114 2.42 -6.54 -7.29
N ASP A 115 3.40 -7.39 -7.05
CA ASP A 115 3.21 -8.83 -6.87
C ASP A 115 3.12 -9.15 -5.38
N CYS A 116 2.33 -10.18 -5.06
CA CYS A 116 2.06 -10.66 -3.72
C CYS A 116 2.39 -12.15 -3.67
N GLU A 117 3.29 -12.55 -2.78
CA GLU A 117 3.61 -13.95 -2.53
C GLU A 117 3.12 -14.33 -1.13
N GLU A 118 2.15 -15.25 -1.07
CA GLU A 118 1.63 -15.80 0.17
C GLU A 118 2.37 -17.11 0.50
N THR A 119 3.05 -17.14 1.65
CA THR A 119 3.73 -18.34 2.16
C THR A 119 2.98 -18.87 3.39
N HIS A 120 2.61 -20.15 3.33
CA HIS A 120 1.94 -20.85 4.43
C HIS A 120 2.92 -21.83 5.06
N GLU A 121 3.48 -21.46 6.21
CA GLU A 121 4.30 -22.37 7.00
C GLU A 121 3.43 -23.08 8.04
N VAL A 122 3.31 -24.40 7.90
CA VAL A 122 2.66 -25.24 8.92
C VAL A 122 3.67 -25.46 10.03
N VAL A 123 3.51 -24.72 11.14
CA VAL A 123 4.31 -24.97 12.34
C VAL A 123 3.73 -26.20 13.04
N GLU A 124 4.33 -27.36 12.81
CA GLU A 124 4.10 -28.53 13.67
C GLU A 124 4.65 -28.21 15.07
N CYS A 125 3.81 -28.37 16.09
CA CYS A 125 4.23 -28.15 17.47
C CYS A 125 5.20 -29.27 17.88
N ASP A 126 6.50 -29.00 17.79
CA ASP A 126 7.52 -29.94 18.28
C ASP A 126 7.38 -30.12 19.80
N LYS A 127 7.05 -31.37 20.18
CA LYS A 127 6.90 -31.92 21.54
C LYS A 127 5.58 -31.60 22.26
N ALA A 128 4.54 -32.33 21.87
CA ALA A 128 3.37 -32.53 22.72
C ALA A 128 3.72 -33.39 23.95
N VAL A 129 3.79 -32.78 25.14
CA VAL A 129 3.53 -33.50 26.40
C VAL A 129 2.01 -33.53 26.57
N THR A 130 1.40 -34.69 26.38
CA THR A 130 -0.05 -34.89 26.53
C THR A 130 -0.43 -34.82 28.01
N ILE A 131 -0.97 -33.69 28.46
CA ILE A 131 -1.70 -33.60 29.73
C ILE A 131 -3.15 -33.22 29.39
N GLY A 132 -4.03 -34.21 29.35
CA GLY A 132 -5.48 -34.03 29.18
C GLY A 132 -6.00 -34.04 27.73
N THR A 133 -7.31 -34.24 27.59
CA THR A 133 -8.10 -34.42 26.34
C THR A 133 -8.23 -33.16 25.46
N THR A 134 -7.36 -32.17 25.60
CA THR A 134 -7.46 -30.92 24.83
C THR A 134 -6.61 -30.99 23.58
N ARG A 135 -7.23 -31.30 22.44
CA ARG A 135 -6.59 -31.28 21.12
C ARG A 135 -6.26 -29.82 20.75
N ARG A 136 -4.98 -29.42 20.79
CA ARG A 136 -4.57 -28.09 20.32
C ARG A 136 -4.57 -28.05 18.79
N LYS A 137 -5.12 -26.97 18.23
CA LYS A 137 -5.28 -26.72 16.79
C LYS A 137 -3.91 -26.40 16.17
N THR A 138 -3.61 -26.94 15.00
CA THR A 138 -2.42 -26.59 14.22
C THR A 138 -2.40 -25.09 13.97
N THR A 139 -1.29 -24.42 14.29
CA THR A 139 -1.06 -23.01 13.97
C THR A 139 -0.38 -22.93 12.60
N VAL A 140 -1.07 -22.34 11.63
CA VAL A 140 -0.50 -21.99 10.32
C VAL A 140 -0.06 -20.54 10.42
N ASN A 141 1.22 -20.26 10.18
CA ASN A 141 1.72 -18.90 10.04
C ASN A 141 1.58 -18.51 8.57
N GLU A 142 0.78 -17.49 8.29
CA GLU A 142 0.66 -16.91 6.96
C GLU A 142 1.57 -15.67 6.90
N THR A 143 2.58 -15.71 6.04
CA THR A 143 3.44 -14.55 5.78
C THR A 143 3.20 -14.09 4.34
N THR A 144 2.86 -12.82 4.19
CA THR A 144 2.63 -12.19 2.88
C THR A 144 3.79 -11.26 2.59
N SER A 145 4.47 -11.46 1.47
CA SER A 145 5.51 -10.55 0.99
C SER A 145 5.04 -9.81 -0.26
N TYR A 146 5.48 -8.57 -0.41
CA TYR A 146 5.14 -7.72 -1.54
C TYR A 146 6.39 -7.28 -2.26
N THR A 147 6.33 -7.25 -3.59
CA THR A 147 7.38 -6.66 -4.42
C THR A 147 6.75 -5.68 -5.40
N SER A 148 7.44 -4.57 -5.68
CA SER A 148 7.04 -3.62 -6.72
C SER A 148 8.07 -3.57 -7.83
N VAL A 149 7.59 -3.55 -9.08
CA VAL A 149 8.42 -3.47 -10.28
C VAL A 149 7.91 -2.35 -11.15
N GLU A 150 8.78 -1.38 -11.46
CA GLU A 150 8.51 -0.35 -12.47
C GLU A 150 8.48 -1.01 -13.86
N ILE A 151 7.31 -0.98 -14.52
CA ILE A 151 7.14 -1.58 -15.85
C ILE A 151 7.13 -0.56 -16.98
N ALA A 152 6.84 0.71 -16.65
CA ALA A 152 6.87 1.79 -17.62
C ALA A 152 7.07 3.13 -16.92
N ARG A 153 7.82 4.01 -17.58
CA ARG A 153 7.95 5.42 -17.24
C ARG A 153 7.72 6.24 -18.49
N LEU A 154 6.75 7.13 -18.42
CA LEU A 154 6.34 7.98 -19.52
C LEU A 154 6.65 9.43 -19.15
N PRO A 155 7.74 10.00 -19.67
CA PRO A 155 8.01 11.42 -19.50
C PRO A 155 7.00 12.22 -20.29
N ILE A 156 6.23 13.05 -19.60
CA ILE A 156 5.25 13.94 -20.18
C ILE A 156 5.89 15.32 -20.34
N LYS A 157 6.32 15.61 -21.56
CA LYS A 157 6.88 16.92 -21.90
C LYS A 157 5.77 17.93 -22.05
N PHE A 158 5.58 18.73 -21.01
CA PHE A 158 4.71 19.90 -21.08
C PHE A 158 5.48 21.12 -21.55
N SER A 159 4.79 22.03 -22.24
CA SER A 159 5.35 23.36 -22.52
C SER A 159 5.18 24.22 -21.27
N GLY A 160 6.24 24.39 -20.48
CA GLY A 160 6.23 25.19 -19.25
C GLY A 160 6.07 24.37 -17.98
N SER A 161 5.65 25.00 -16.89
CA SER A 161 5.58 24.42 -15.53
C SER A 161 4.32 23.58 -15.29
N ALA A 162 3.88 22.79 -16.27
CA ALA A 162 2.65 22.03 -16.10
C ALA A 162 2.86 20.80 -15.25
N ARG A 163 1.86 20.50 -14.43
CA ARG A 163 1.83 19.32 -13.57
C ARG A 163 0.59 18.50 -13.82
N ILE A 164 0.74 17.20 -13.65
CA ILE A 164 -0.36 16.26 -13.68
C ILE A 164 -1.17 16.42 -12.40
N TRP A 165 -2.49 16.47 -12.51
CA TRP A 165 -3.41 16.57 -11.37
C TRP A 165 -4.25 15.33 -11.18
N ARG A 166 -4.53 14.60 -12.26
CA ARG A 166 -5.44 13.45 -12.24
C ARG A 166 -4.95 12.33 -13.13
N LEU A 167 -5.06 11.10 -12.64
CA LEU A 167 -4.88 9.85 -13.36
C LEU A 167 -6.19 9.06 -13.29
N ASN A 168 -6.61 8.47 -14.41
CA ASN A 168 -7.81 7.66 -14.45
C ASN A 168 -7.70 6.52 -15.47
N TRP A 169 -7.92 5.30 -15.01
CA TRP A 169 -7.95 4.11 -15.85
C TRP A 169 -9.33 3.91 -16.49
N ASN A 170 -9.34 3.40 -17.72
CA ASN A 170 -10.59 2.85 -18.28
C ASN A 170 -11.03 1.59 -17.51
N LEU A 171 -12.26 1.12 -17.77
CA LEU A 171 -12.88 -0.01 -17.06
C LEU A 171 -12.05 -1.31 -17.09
N ILE A 172 -11.23 -1.49 -18.13
CA ILE A 172 -10.41 -2.71 -18.35
C ILE A 172 -8.95 -2.48 -17.87
N GLY A 173 -8.57 -1.26 -17.50
CA GLY A 173 -7.21 -0.94 -17.06
C GLY A 173 -6.14 -1.11 -18.15
N SER A 174 -6.50 -0.81 -19.40
CA SER A 174 -5.62 -0.84 -20.59
C SER A 174 -5.31 0.55 -21.13
N LEU A 175 -6.10 1.55 -20.74
CA LEU A 175 -5.93 2.94 -21.11
C LEU A 175 -5.90 3.78 -19.84
N LEU A 176 -4.89 4.63 -19.73
CA LEU A 176 -4.72 5.59 -18.66
C LEU A 176 -4.92 6.99 -19.24
N THR A 177 -5.86 7.74 -18.70
CA THR A 177 -6.10 9.14 -19.04
C THR A 177 -5.48 10.01 -17.96
N LEU A 178 -4.77 11.06 -18.36
CA LEU A 178 -4.17 12.02 -17.45
C LEU A 178 -4.74 13.42 -17.68
N GLY A 179 -5.06 14.14 -16.61
CA GLY A 179 -5.46 15.53 -16.62
C GLY A 179 -4.35 16.39 -16.04
N TYR A 180 -3.92 17.42 -16.77
CA TYR A 180 -2.81 18.29 -16.37
C TYR A 180 -3.18 19.77 -16.50
N SER A 181 -2.46 20.64 -15.77
CA SER A 181 -2.55 22.09 -15.99
C SER A 181 -1.22 22.80 -15.75
N ASP A 182 -1.04 23.92 -16.44
CA ASP A 182 0.16 24.78 -16.39
C ASP A 182 0.13 25.86 -15.29
N GLY A 183 -0.93 25.89 -14.48
CA GLY A 183 -1.15 26.91 -13.45
C GLY A 183 -1.53 28.29 -13.98
N ALA A 184 -1.50 28.51 -15.30
CA ALA A 184 -1.73 29.82 -15.92
C ALA A 184 -3.05 29.92 -16.69
N SER A 185 -3.63 28.80 -17.18
CA SER A 185 -5.04 28.62 -17.61
C SER A 185 -5.23 27.40 -18.54
N ALA A 186 -4.16 26.71 -18.94
CA ALA A 186 -4.27 25.59 -19.87
C ALA A 186 -4.58 24.29 -19.13
N PHE A 187 -5.60 23.58 -19.62
CA PHE A 187 -5.93 22.22 -19.19
C PHE A 187 -5.86 21.31 -20.41
N GLY A 188 -5.31 20.11 -20.22
CA GLY A 188 -5.26 19.12 -21.28
C GLY A 188 -5.50 17.72 -20.75
N ASN A 189 -5.82 16.83 -21.70
CA ASN A 189 -5.93 15.40 -21.45
C ASN A 189 -4.97 14.65 -22.38
N ALA A 190 -4.31 13.62 -21.86
CA ALA A 190 -3.58 12.67 -22.70
C ALA A 190 -3.99 11.24 -22.36
N ILE A 191 -3.87 10.34 -23.34
CA ILE A 191 -4.23 8.92 -23.22
C ILE A 191 -2.95 8.11 -23.43
N ILE A 192 -2.62 7.28 -22.44
CA ILE A 192 -1.53 6.33 -22.46
C ILE A 192 -2.12 4.93 -22.62
N ARG A 193 -1.60 4.16 -23.58
CA ARG A 193 -1.99 2.77 -23.77
C ARG A 193 -0.95 1.87 -23.11
N THR A 194 -1.40 1.04 -22.18
CA THR A 194 -0.56 -0.02 -21.62
C THR A 194 -0.74 -1.29 -22.42
N THR A 195 0.36 -1.91 -22.82
CA THR A 195 0.34 -3.29 -23.31
C THR A 195 0.22 -4.22 -22.12
N LEU A 196 -0.78 -5.10 -22.15
CA LEU A 196 -0.98 -6.17 -21.18
C LEU A 196 0.14 -7.20 -21.25
#